data_AF-A0A8H4TGZ2-F1
#
_entry.id   AF-A0A8H4TGZ2-F1
#
_cell.length_a   1.000
_cell.length_b   1.000
_cell.length_c   1.000
_cell.angle_alpha   90.00
_cell.angle_beta   90.00
_cell.angle_gamma   90.00
#
_symmetry.space_group_name_H-M   'P 1'
#
loop_
_entity.id
_entity.type
_entity.pdbx_description
1 polymer ?
#
loop_
_entity_poly.entity_id
_entity_poly.type
_entity_poly.pdbx_seq_one_letter_code
_entity_poly.pdbx_strand_id
1 'polypeptide(L)'
;MEGFLCGRYGLPNDDAEQVREGLKHKLYLDYLLDGKLFLAPIGDSPQKIVDLGTGVGMWAQDENFPSARVIGCDLSPIQPHWTPPNVEFRVEDLEDENRPWTRIYDDADLIHVRALLQTLRKPRQLLERAFEKLKPGAWIEIHEIVPFVFSVDGTAGDDHPMNKFYRLVEGPFTTIYGWNLRFPFQIVEALRDVGFINVNEHHSYTPVGRWHQEAKMREMGIFTQNILEEWVTAMLGRPDIMGVTEEEAYELGHSVFETFNNTRIHAQLDWIDCWAQKPLS
;
A
#
# COMPACT_ATOMS: atom_id res chain seq x y z
N MET A 1 9.41 4.43 20.41
CA MET A 1 10.64 3.63 20.22
C MET A 1 10.97 3.78 18.74
N GLU A 2 11.93 4.64 18.41
CA GLU A 2 12.28 4.94 17.02
C GLU A 2 12.77 3.67 16.33
N GLY A 3 12.16 3.34 15.19
CA GLY A 3 12.41 2.09 14.45
C GLY A 3 13.87 1.94 14.02
N PHE A 4 14.29 0.69 13.84
CA PHE A 4 15.69 0.24 13.80
C PHE A 4 16.52 0.76 12.60
N LEU A 5 15.95 1.56 11.69
CA LEU A 5 16.65 2.20 10.56
C LEU A 5 16.07 3.61 10.31
N CYS A 6 16.45 4.57 11.14
CA CYS A 6 16.15 5.99 10.96
C CYS A 6 16.55 6.46 9.55
N GLY A 7 15.59 6.96 8.77
CA GLY A 7 15.83 7.58 7.47
C GLY A 7 15.53 6.74 6.22
N ARG A 8 15.07 5.48 6.31
CA ARG A 8 14.72 4.69 5.12
C ARG A 8 13.26 4.76 4.68
N TYR A 9 12.31 4.72 5.62
CA TYR A 9 10.87 4.54 5.35
C TYR A 9 10.10 5.84 5.07
N GLY A 10 10.62 6.99 5.50
CA GLY A 10 10.01 8.29 5.17
C GLY A 10 8.67 8.60 5.86
N LEU A 11 7.96 7.65 6.47
CA LEU A 11 6.72 7.87 7.23
C LEU A 11 6.92 7.73 8.75
N PRO A 12 6.09 8.41 9.57
CA PRO A 12 6.04 8.15 11.01
C PRO A 12 5.50 6.74 11.29
N ASN A 13 5.81 6.19 12.47
CA ASN A 13 5.28 4.90 12.96
C ASN A 13 4.51 5.08 14.27
N ASP A 14 3.87 6.24 14.44
CA ASP A 14 3.12 6.58 15.65
C ASP A 14 1.71 5.97 15.66
N ASP A 15 0.98 6.15 16.76
CA ASP A 15 -0.35 5.57 16.94
C ASP A 15 -1.35 6.10 15.89
N ALA A 16 -1.18 7.35 15.43
CA ALA A 16 -2.04 7.94 14.40
C ALA A 16 -1.86 7.21 13.06
N GLU A 17 -0.61 6.95 12.66
CA GLU A 17 -0.32 6.17 11.46
C GLU A 17 -0.89 4.75 11.54
N GLN A 18 -0.79 4.11 12.70
CA GLN A 18 -1.35 2.76 12.89
C GLN A 18 -2.88 2.73 12.76
N VAL A 19 -3.56 3.77 13.25
CA VAL A 19 -5.02 3.93 13.05
C VAL A 19 -5.35 4.14 11.57
N ARG A 20 -4.56 4.97 10.85
CA ARG A 20 -4.70 5.17 9.40
C ARG A 20 -4.62 3.86 8.63
N GLU A 21 -3.61 3.04 8.94
CA GLU A 21 -3.42 1.72 8.34
C GLU A 21 -4.59 0.77 8.65
N GLY A 22 -5.16 0.83 9.86
CA GLY A 22 -6.35 0.05 10.21
C GLY A 22 -7.61 0.47 9.45
N LEU A 23 -7.83 1.78 9.26
CA LEU A 23 -8.91 2.28 8.42
C LEU A 23 -8.74 1.84 6.96
N LYS A 24 -7.50 1.91 6.44
CA LYS A 24 -7.17 1.45 5.10
C LYS A 24 -7.43 -0.05 4.94
N HIS A 25 -7.05 -0.86 5.93
CA HIS A 25 -7.33 -2.29 5.91
C HIS A 25 -8.84 -2.60 5.87
N LYS A 26 -9.62 -1.92 6.71
CA LYS A 26 -11.08 -2.04 6.73
C LYS A 26 -11.72 -1.62 5.40
N LEU A 27 -11.27 -0.51 4.83
CA LEU A 27 -11.74 -0.05 3.51
C LEU A 27 -11.49 -1.12 2.45
N TYR A 28 -10.29 -1.71 2.43
CA TYR A 28 -9.95 -2.80 1.51
C TYR A 28 -10.86 -4.01 1.67
N LEU A 29 -10.96 -4.52 2.90
CA LEU A 29 -11.70 -5.75 3.20
C LEU A 29 -13.21 -5.58 2.96
N ASP A 30 -13.82 -4.55 3.56
CA ASP A 30 -15.29 -4.41 3.57
C ASP A 30 -15.86 -3.83 2.27
N TYR A 31 -15.07 -3.04 1.52
CA TYR A 31 -15.57 -2.30 0.36
C TYR A 31 -14.95 -2.69 -0.97
N LEU A 32 -13.65 -2.98 -1.01
CA LEU A 32 -12.96 -3.29 -2.27
C LEU A 32 -12.98 -4.78 -2.60
N LEU A 33 -12.82 -5.64 -1.59
CA LEU A 33 -12.69 -7.09 -1.77
C LEU A 33 -13.92 -7.89 -1.30
N ASP A 34 -15.00 -7.21 -0.91
CA ASP A 34 -16.26 -7.82 -0.44
C ASP A 34 -16.03 -8.94 0.61
N GLY A 35 -15.17 -8.66 1.59
CA GLY A 35 -14.82 -9.55 2.69
C GLY A 35 -13.74 -10.59 2.37
N LYS A 36 -13.14 -10.55 1.17
CA LYS A 36 -11.99 -11.39 0.80
C LYS A 36 -10.67 -10.68 1.13
N LEU A 37 -9.61 -11.45 1.37
CA LEU A 37 -8.27 -10.90 1.67
C LEU A 37 -7.36 -10.84 0.44
N PHE A 38 -7.66 -11.64 -0.58
CA PHE A 38 -6.89 -11.77 -1.82
C PHE A 38 -7.80 -12.24 -2.98
N LEU A 39 -7.34 -12.03 -4.21
CA LEU A 39 -7.99 -12.37 -5.47
C LEU A 39 -7.29 -13.53 -6.20
N ALA A 40 -6.01 -13.78 -5.89
CA ALA A 40 -5.20 -14.82 -6.48
C ALA A 40 -5.78 -16.22 -6.19
N PRO A 41 -5.81 -17.13 -7.18
CA PRO A 41 -6.38 -18.46 -7.00
C PRO A 41 -5.36 -19.40 -6.32
N ILE A 42 -5.13 -19.22 -5.02
CA ILE A 42 -4.16 -19.99 -4.22
C ILE A 42 -4.71 -21.32 -3.67
N GLY A 43 -6.00 -21.61 -3.92
CA GLY A 43 -6.70 -22.78 -3.40
C GLY A 43 -7.09 -22.65 -1.93
N ASP A 44 -7.63 -23.74 -1.36
CA ASP A 44 -8.24 -23.72 -0.02
C ASP A 44 -7.27 -24.13 1.12
N SER A 45 -6.04 -24.54 0.78
CA SER A 45 -5.07 -25.08 1.73
C SER A 45 -3.63 -24.65 1.41
N PRO A 46 -3.35 -23.34 1.33
CA PRO A 46 -1.96 -22.87 1.26
C PRO A 46 -1.19 -23.35 2.50
N GLN A 47 0.11 -23.57 2.33
CA GLN A 47 1.01 -24.06 3.39
C GLN A 47 1.93 -22.96 3.91
N LYS A 48 2.29 -21.99 3.06
CA LYS A 48 3.10 -20.84 3.43
C LYS A 48 2.63 -19.58 2.70
N ILE A 49 2.38 -18.52 3.47
CA ILE A 49 2.04 -17.19 2.98
C ILE A 49 3.07 -16.20 3.54
N VAL A 50 3.50 -15.25 2.72
CA VAL A 50 4.40 -14.16 3.13
C VAL A 50 3.72 -12.83 2.85
N ASP A 51 3.60 -11.99 3.87
CA ASP A 51 3.07 -10.63 3.78
C ASP A 51 4.22 -9.63 3.93
N LEU A 52 4.57 -8.95 2.85
CA LEU A 52 5.70 -8.02 2.79
C LEU A 52 5.23 -6.59 3.02
N GLY A 53 5.85 -5.90 3.97
CA GLY A 53 5.37 -4.60 4.44
C GLY A 53 4.11 -4.75 5.29
N THR A 54 4.11 -5.72 6.20
CA THR A 54 2.91 -6.11 6.99
C THR A 54 2.41 -4.98 7.90
N GLY A 55 3.23 -3.95 8.17
CA GLY A 55 2.91 -2.86 9.06
C GLY A 55 2.59 -3.38 10.46
N VAL A 56 1.43 -3.03 11.00
CA VAL A 56 0.91 -3.55 12.28
C VAL A 56 0.50 -5.03 12.24
N GLY A 57 0.51 -5.65 11.05
CA GLY A 57 0.24 -7.06 10.86
C GLY A 57 -1.23 -7.45 10.78
N MET A 58 -2.12 -6.50 10.46
CA MET A 58 -3.58 -6.77 10.38
C MET A 58 -3.91 -7.78 9.28
N TRP A 59 -3.35 -7.62 8.08
CA TRP A 59 -3.60 -8.56 6.98
C TRP A 59 -3.13 -9.97 7.34
N ALA A 60 -1.89 -10.11 7.83
CA ALA A 60 -1.33 -11.39 8.23
C ALA A 60 -2.12 -12.10 9.36
N GLN A 61 -2.85 -11.34 10.20
CA GLN A 61 -3.66 -11.88 11.29
C GLN A 61 -5.09 -12.22 10.88
N ASP A 62 -5.67 -11.46 9.94
CA ASP A 62 -7.02 -11.72 9.42
C ASP A 62 -7.05 -12.96 8.51
N GLU A 63 -5.88 -13.40 8.03
CA GLU A 63 -5.73 -14.64 7.28
C GLU A 63 -6.19 -15.86 8.08
N ASN A 64 -7.33 -16.40 7.68
CA ASN A 64 -7.96 -17.56 8.29
C ASN A 64 -7.56 -18.87 7.62
N PHE A 65 -6.26 -19.07 7.36
CA PHE A 65 -5.71 -20.35 6.92
C PHE A 65 -4.99 -21.06 8.07
N PRO A 66 -5.70 -21.87 8.88
CA PRO A 66 -5.05 -22.75 9.87
C PRO A 66 -4.00 -23.70 9.27
N SER A 67 -4.09 -23.98 7.96
CA SER A 67 -3.12 -24.81 7.23
C SER A 67 -1.81 -24.09 6.91
N ALA A 68 -1.83 -22.76 6.81
CA ALA A 68 -0.70 -21.98 6.36
C ALA A 68 0.10 -21.43 7.53
N ARG A 69 1.43 -21.50 7.42
CA ARG A 69 2.32 -20.61 8.19
C ARG A 69 2.36 -19.26 7.48
N VAL A 70 1.94 -18.21 8.18
CA VAL A 70 1.94 -16.83 7.68
C VAL A 70 3.14 -16.09 8.26
N ILE A 71 3.95 -15.49 7.40
CA ILE A 71 5.13 -14.71 7.79
C ILE A 71 4.86 -13.26 7.40
N GLY A 72 4.65 -12.39 8.39
CA GLY A 72 4.58 -10.95 8.17
C GLY A 72 5.97 -10.33 8.32
N CYS A 73 6.36 -9.47 7.39
CA CYS A 73 7.66 -8.81 7.40
C CYS A 73 7.51 -7.29 7.36
N ASP A 74 8.20 -6.58 8.25
CA ASP A 74 8.26 -5.12 8.23
C ASP A 74 9.64 -4.61 8.65
N LEU A 75 9.95 -3.36 8.34
CA LEU A 75 11.15 -2.68 8.81
C LEU A 75 11.07 -2.36 10.32
N SER A 76 9.85 -2.17 10.83
CA SER A 76 9.59 -1.64 12.17
C SER A 76 8.99 -2.71 13.09
N PRO A 77 9.48 -2.85 14.34
CA PRO A 77 8.93 -3.81 15.31
C PRO A 77 7.66 -3.26 15.98
N ILE A 78 6.58 -3.05 15.22
CA ILE A 78 5.33 -2.43 15.69
C ILE A 78 4.16 -3.42 15.79
N GLN A 79 4.44 -4.72 15.64
CA GLN A 79 3.43 -5.77 15.65
C GLN A 79 3.06 -6.20 17.08
N PRO A 80 1.84 -6.71 17.31
CA PRO A 80 1.38 -7.10 18.63
C PRO A 80 2.23 -8.23 19.25
N HIS A 81 2.34 -8.22 20.58
CA HIS A 81 3.05 -9.28 21.32
C HIS A 81 2.36 -10.64 21.24
N TRP A 82 1.03 -10.64 21.08
CA TRP A 82 0.25 -11.84 20.89
C TRP A 82 -0.06 -11.99 19.40
N THR A 83 0.20 -13.18 18.87
CA THR A 83 -0.12 -13.53 17.48
C THR A 83 -0.84 -14.88 17.44
N PRO A 84 -1.65 -15.15 16.40
CA PRO A 84 -2.17 -16.48 16.15
C PRO A 84 -1.04 -17.51 16.04
N PRO A 85 -1.26 -18.79 16.41
CA PRO A 85 -0.20 -19.80 16.44
C PRO A 85 0.51 -20.05 15.11
N ASN A 86 -0.15 -19.73 13.99
CA ASN A 86 0.36 -19.91 12.64
C ASN A 86 0.98 -18.62 12.04
N VAL A 87 1.01 -17.51 12.79
CA VAL A 87 1.51 -16.20 12.34
C VAL A 87 2.83 -15.87 13.04
N GLU A 88 3.82 -15.45 12.26
CA GLU A 88 5.13 -15.05 12.74
C GLU A 88 5.57 -13.72 12.11
N PHE A 89 6.00 -12.77 12.94
CA PHE A 89 6.51 -11.49 12.47
C PHE A 89 8.03 -11.43 12.43
N ARG A 90 8.56 -10.83 11.37
CA ARG A 90 10.01 -10.65 11.13
C ARG A 90 10.31 -9.18 10.88
N VAL A 91 11.33 -8.70 11.57
CA VAL A 91 11.87 -7.35 11.37
C VAL A 91 13.02 -7.45 10.38
N GLU A 92 12.77 -7.11 9.12
CA GLU A 92 13.78 -7.17 8.07
C GLU A 92 13.68 -5.97 7.12
N ASP A 93 14.84 -5.50 6.67
CA ASP A 93 14.94 -4.53 5.59
C ASP A 93 14.84 -5.28 4.25
N LEU A 94 13.68 -5.17 3.60
CA LEU A 94 13.40 -5.84 2.33
C LEU A 94 14.30 -5.37 1.18
N GLU A 95 14.96 -4.21 1.33
CA GLU A 95 15.87 -3.61 0.35
C GLU A 95 17.35 -3.82 0.69
N ASP A 96 17.69 -4.54 1.77
CA ASP A 96 19.09 -4.79 2.10
C ASP A 96 19.76 -5.61 1.00
N GLU A 97 20.76 -5.02 0.35
CA GLU A 97 21.57 -5.67 -0.70
C GLU A 97 22.64 -6.58 -0.11
N ASN A 98 23.06 -6.33 1.12
CA ASN A 98 24.09 -7.10 1.80
C ASN A 98 23.51 -8.30 2.56
N ARG A 99 22.19 -8.30 2.79
CA ARG A 99 21.47 -9.40 3.44
C ARG A 99 20.41 -9.96 2.48
N PRO A 100 20.73 -11.06 1.76
CA PRO A 100 19.74 -11.71 0.91
C PRO A 100 18.59 -12.24 1.75
N TRP A 101 17.38 -12.28 1.16
CA TRP A 101 16.21 -12.87 1.81
C TRP A 101 16.50 -14.31 2.21
N THR A 102 16.32 -14.58 3.51
CA THR A 102 16.69 -15.87 4.08
C THR A 102 15.77 -16.99 3.59
N ARG A 103 16.14 -18.24 3.89
CA ARG A 103 15.35 -19.43 3.50
C ARG A 103 13.96 -19.50 4.14
N ILE A 104 13.66 -18.63 5.11
CA ILE A 104 12.33 -18.60 5.74
C ILE A 104 11.23 -18.31 4.72
N TYR A 105 11.54 -17.48 3.72
CA TYR A 105 10.64 -17.06 2.65
C TYR A 105 10.56 -18.05 1.48
N ASP A 106 11.47 -19.01 1.39
CA ASP A 106 11.49 -20.00 0.30
C ASP A 106 10.17 -20.79 0.26
N ASP A 107 9.77 -21.23 -0.93
CA ASP A 107 8.60 -22.08 -1.15
C ASP A 107 7.28 -21.46 -0.64
N ALA A 108 7.07 -20.15 -0.85
CA ALA A 108 5.79 -19.51 -0.58
C ALA A 108 4.72 -19.94 -1.60
N ASP A 109 3.49 -20.17 -1.13
CA ASP A 109 2.29 -20.39 -1.96
C ASP A 109 1.64 -19.07 -2.38
N LEU A 110 1.78 -18.04 -1.53
CA LEU A 110 1.41 -16.66 -1.80
C LEU A 110 2.47 -15.71 -1.23
N ILE A 111 2.83 -14.70 -2.02
CA ILE A 111 3.47 -13.48 -1.51
C ILE A 111 2.48 -12.33 -1.72
N HIS A 112 2.07 -11.71 -0.62
CA HIS A 112 1.19 -10.56 -0.59
C HIS A 112 2.00 -9.28 -0.33
N VAL A 113 1.63 -8.20 -1.02
CA VAL A 113 2.22 -6.87 -0.87
C VAL A 113 1.10 -5.85 -0.92
N ARG A 114 1.04 -4.93 0.04
CA ARG A 114 0.05 -3.85 -0.01
C ARG A 114 0.62 -2.51 0.43
N ALA A 115 0.38 -1.47 -0.39
CA ALA A 115 0.78 -0.09 -0.10
C ALA A 115 2.27 0.04 0.29
N LEU A 116 3.15 -0.68 -0.42
CA LEU A 116 4.57 -0.78 -0.11
C LEU A 116 5.45 -0.31 -1.26
N LEU A 117 5.15 -0.73 -2.50
CA LEU A 117 6.07 -0.63 -3.64
C LEU A 117 6.43 0.81 -3.97
N GLN A 118 5.49 1.74 -3.81
CA GLN A 118 5.73 3.17 -4.02
C GLN A 118 6.73 3.78 -3.03
N THR A 119 6.97 3.15 -1.87
CA THR A 119 7.88 3.63 -0.82
C THR A 119 9.27 2.99 -0.88
N LEU A 120 9.49 2.04 -1.79
CA LEU A 120 10.75 1.36 -1.99
C LEU A 120 11.63 2.12 -2.99
N ARG A 121 12.94 2.10 -2.76
CA ARG A 121 13.96 2.54 -3.72
C ARG A 121 14.06 1.60 -4.92
N LYS A 122 13.87 0.29 -4.69
CA LYS A 122 14.07 -0.78 -5.68
C LYS A 122 12.87 -1.73 -5.73
N PRO A 123 11.66 -1.25 -6.06
CA PRO A 123 10.46 -2.08 -6.09
C PRO A 123 10.57 -3.27 -7.06
N ARG A 124 11.23 -3.11 -8.23
CA ARG A 124 11.49 -4.23 -9.15
C ARG A 124 12.34 -5.33 -8.53
N GLN A 125 13.35 -4.98 -7.73
CA GLN A 125 14.18 -5.96 -7.03
C GLN A 125 13.37 -6.74 -5.99
N LEU A 126 12.40 -6.11 -5.33
CA LEU A 126 11.46 -6.83 -4.46
C LEU A 126 10.64 -7.85 -5.25
N LEU A 127 10.15 -7.49 -6.45
CA LEU A 127 9.42 -8.43 -7.32
C LEU A 127 10.30 -9.60 -7.78
N GLU A 128 11.57 -9.35 -8.13
CA GLU A 128 12.54 -10.39 -8.47
C GLU A 128 12.77 -11.35 -7.30
N ARG A 129 12.99 -10.81 -6.09
CA ARG A 129 13.15 -11.62 -4.87
C ARG A 129 11.89 -12.42 -4.56
N ALA A 130 10.72 -11.81 -4.69
CA ALA A 130 9.44 -12.50 -4.51
C ALA A 130 9.29 -13.65 -5.52
N PHE A 131 9.63 -13.42 -6.78
CA PHE A 131 9.64 -14.47 -7.81
C PHE A 131 10.57 -15.62 -7.43
N GLU A 132 11.78 -15.35 -6.95
CA GLU A 132 12.71 -16.41 -6.49
C GLU A 132 12.12 -17.26 -5.37
N LYS A 133 11.45 -16.63 -4.40
CA LYS A 133 10.92 -17.27 -3.18
C LYS A 133 9.61 -18.01 -3.35
N LEU A 134 8.84 -17.73 -4.39
CA LEU A 134 7.61 -18.46 -4.70
C LEU A 134 7.89 -19.90 -5.17
N LYS A 135 7.02 -20.84 -4.81
CA LYS A 135 7.01 -22.16 -5.46
C LYS A 135 6.66 -22.03 -6.94
N PRO A 136 7.12 -22.92 -7.82
CA PRO A 136 6.56 -23.03 -9.17
C PRO A 136 5.03 -23.18 -9.11
N GLY A 137 4.30 -22.35 -9.86
CA GLY A 137 2.83 -22.31 -9.85
C GLY A 137 2.19 -21.49 -8.73
N ALA A 138 2.96 -20.94 -7.79
CA ALA A 138 2.45 -20.06 -6.73
C ALA A 138 2.24 -18.62 -7.20
N TRP A 139 1.61 -17.79 -6.36
CA TRP A 139 1.13 -16.46 -6.73
C TRP A 139 1.80 -15.33 -5.98
N ILE A 140 1.98 -14.20 -6.65
CA ILE A 140 2.16 -12.90 -6.00
C ILE A 140 0.85 -12.12 -6.14
N GLU A 141 0.48 -11.38 -5.10
CA GLU A 141 -0.63 -10.42 -5.13
C GLU A 141 -0.19 -9.08 -4.54
N ILE A 142 -0.55 -8.01 -5.24
CA ILE A 142 -0.12 -6.64 -4.99
C ILE A 142 -1.34 -5.73 -5.01
N HIS A 143 -1.50 -4.94 -3.96
CA HIS A 143 -2.58 -3.98 -3.76
C HIS A 143 -1.99 -2.58 -3.57
N GLU A 144 -2.22 -1.66 -4.51
CA GLU A 144 -1.62 -0.31 -4.46
C GLU A 144 -2.66 0.80 -4.72
N ILE A 145 -2.41 1.96 -4.13
CA ILE A 145 -3.14 3.19 -4.46
C ILE A 145 -2.45 3.81 -5.66
N VAL A 146 -3.23 4.26 -6.64
CA VAL A 146 -2.72 5.15 -7.68
C VAL A 146 -2.79 6.59 -7.13
N PRO A 147 -1.65 7.29 -6.94
CA PRO A 147 -1.59 8.60 -6.29
C PRO A 147 -2.03 9.73 -7.23
N PHE A 148 -3.30 9.68 -7.66
CA PHE A 148 -3.93 10.66 -8.52
C PHE A 148 -5.44 10.70 -8.29
N VAL A 149 -5.94 11.86 -7.84
CA VAL A 149 -7.37 12.11 -7.70
C VAL A 149 -7.94 12.56 -9.04
N PHE A 150 -9.03 11.95 -9.49
CA PHE A 150 -9.71 12.31 -10.73
C PHE A 150 -11.22 12.32 -10.56
N SER A 151 -11.94 12.67 -11.61
CA SER A 151 -13.40 12.57 -11.69
C SER A 151 -13.81 12.24 -13.12
N VAL A 152 -14.97 11.60 -13.29
CA VAL A 152 -15.51 11.30 -14.63
C VAL A 152 -16.07 12.55 -15.30
N ASP A 153 -16.57 13.51 -14.53
CA ASP A 153 -17.24 14.71 -15.03
C ASP A 153 -16.33 15.95 -15.13
N GLY A 154 -15.03 15.78 -14.86
CA GLY A 154 -14.03 16.84 -14.97
C GLY A 154 -14.00 17.82 -13.79
N THR A 155 -14.68 17.54 -12.68
CA THR A 155 -14.65 18.36 -11.46
C THR A 155 -13.36 18.21 -10.64
N ALA A 156 -12.59 17.14 -10.88
CA ALA A 156 -11.25 16.89 -10.34
C ALA A 156 -10.31 16.33 -11.43
N GLY A 157 -9.05 16.76 -11.39
CA GLY A 157 -8.00 16.42 -12.36
C GLY A 157 -6.67 17.09 -11.96
N ASP A 158 -5.82 17.45 -12.92
CA ASP A 158 -4.44 17.91 -12.67
C ASP A 158 -4.31 19.09 -11.69
N ASP A 159 -5.27 20.01 -11.70
CA ASP A 159 -5.30 21.20 -10.84
C ASP A 159 -5.86 20.95 -9.43
N HIS A 160 -6.41 19.76 -9.17
CA HIS A 160 -6.92 19.39 -7.85
C HIS A 160 -5.80 19.53 -6.80
N PRO A 161 -6.03 20.18 -5.64
CA PRO A 161 -4.98 20.41 -4.64
C PRO A 161 -4.26 19.14 -4.20
N MET A 162 -4.97 18.01 -4.11
CA MET A 162 -4.38 16.71 -3.81
C MET A 162 -3.32 16.27 -4.84
N ASN A 163 -3.53 16.58 -6.13
CA ASN A 163 -2.56 16.25 -7.18
C ASN A 163 -1.35 17.19 -7.17
N LYS A 164 -1.52 18.44 -6.71
CA LYS A 164 -0.39 19.33 -6.41
C LYS A 164 0.43 18.76 -5.24
N PHE A 165 -0.24 18.26 -4.20
CA PHE A 165 0.40 17.61 -3.07
C PHE A 165 1.16 16.34 -3.50
N TYR A 166 0.59 15.45 -4.32
CA TYR A 166 1.32 14.29 -4.85
C TYR A 166 2.60 14.68 -5.60
N ARG A 167 2.53 15.71 -6.46
CA ARG A 167 3.72 16.24 -7.16
C ARG A 167 4.76 16.81 -6.21
N LEU A 168 4.32 17.48 -5.15
CA LEU A 168 5.20 18.00 -4.11
C LEU A 168 5.91 16.86 -3.37
N VAL A 169 5.24 15.74 -3.10
CA VAL A 169 5.86 14.56 -2.48
C VAL A 169 6.86 13.91 -3.45
N GLU A 170 6.47 13.71 -4.71
CA GLU A 170 7.29 13.02 -5.71
C GLU A 170 8.67 13.67 -5.93
N GLY A 171 8.87 14.97 -5.72
CA GLY A 171 10.20 15.57 -5.87
C GLY A 171 11.18 15.20 -4.73
N PRO A 172 10.97 15.75 -3.52
CA PRO A 172 11.90 15.60 -2.41
C PRO A 172 11.94 14.17 -1.84
N PHE A 173 10.81 13.46 -1.76
CA PHE A 173 10.79 12.10 -1.21
C PHE A 173 11.44 11.09 -2.17
N THR A 174 11.33 11.28 -3.48
CA THR A 174 12.11 10.50 -4.45
C THR A 174 13.60 10.76 -4.26
N THR A 175 14.01 12.00 -4.02
CA THR A 175 15.44 12.33 -3.87
C THR A 175 16.03 11.79 -2.56
N ILE A 176 15.29 11.90 -1.45
CA ILE A 176 15.77 11.56 -0.10
C ILE A 176 15.56 10.07 0.22
N TYR A 177 14.36 9.56 -0.07
CA TYR A 177 13.93 8.21 0.30
C TYR A 177 13.90 7.25 -0.89
N GLY A 178 14.00 7.74 -2.12
CA GLY A 178 13.89 6.94 -3.34
C GLY A 178 12.48 6.43 -3.63
N TRP A 179 11.46 7.07 -3.05
CA TRP A 179 10.07 6.77 -3.36
C TRP A 179 9.80 6.91 -4.85
N ASN A 180 8.83 6.15 -5.36
CA ASN A 180 8.38 6.23 -6.73
C ASN A 180 6.86 6.12 -6.76
N LEU A 181 6.19 7.27 -6.65
CA LEU A 181 4.73 7.35 -6.71
C LEU A 181 4.15 6.94 -8.07
N ARG A 182 4.99 6.79 -9.11
CA ARG A 182 4.57 6.33 -10.43
C ARG A 182 4.70 4.82 -10.62
N PHE A 183 5.25 4.11 -9.64
CA PHE A 183 5.42 2.65 -9.74
C PHE A 183 4.10 1.89 -9.91
N PRO A 184 2.96 2.30 -9.32
CA PRO A 184 1.67 1.63 -9.54
C PRO A 184 1.32 1.44 -11.02
N PHE A 185 1.59 2.44 -11.88
CA PHE A 185 1.35 2.37 -13.32
C PHE A 185 2.25 1.36 -14.08
N GLN A 186 3.24 0.79 -13.40
CA GLN A 186 4.25 -0.09 -13.99
C GLN A 186 4.19 -1.52 -13.43
N ILE A 187 3.30 -1.82 -12.47
CA ILE A 187 3.27 -3.11 -11.77
C ILE A 187 3.12 -4.26 -12.76
N VAL A 188 2.12 -4.19 -13.65
CA VAL A 188 1.83 -5.25 -14.62
C VAL A 188 3.01 -5.52 -15.55
N GLU A 189 3.64 -4.47 -16.07
CA GLU A 189 4.83 -4.60 -16.93
C GLU A 189 6.01 -5.16 -16.15
N ALA A 190 6.26 -4.66 -14.94
CA ALA A 190 7.33 -5.14 -14.08
C ALA A 190 7.17 -6.63 -13.70
N LEU A 191 5.95 -7.09 -13.41
CA LEU A 191 5.67 -8.51 -13.17
C LEU A 191 5.99 -9.37 -14.40
N ARG A 192 5.61 -8.92 -15.60
CA ARG A 192 5.93 -9.62 -16.86
C ARG A 192 7.43 -9.67 -17.12
N ASP A 193 8.13 -8.56 -16.91
CA ASP A 193 9.58 -8.45 -17.11
C ASP A 193 10.36 -9.39 -16.19
N VAL A 194 9.90 -9.56 -14.95
CA VAL A 194 10.48 -10.51 -13.99
C VAL A 194 10.26 -11.98 -14.41
N GLY A 195 9.24 -12.25 -15.22
CA GLY A 195 8.93 -13.59 -15.74
C GLY A 195 7.67 -14.22 -15.14
N PHE A 196 6.84 -13.45 -14.43
CA PHE A 196 5.53 -13.92 -14.03
C PHE A 196 4.61 -14.13 -15.25
N ILE A 197 3.74 -15.14 -15.16
CA ILE A 197 2.71 -15.47 -16.14
C ILE A 197 1.32 -15.28 -15.52
N ASN A 198 0.25 -15.38 -16.32
CA ASN A 198 -1.13 -15.20 -15.85
C ASN A 198 -1.30 -13.89 -15.06
N VAL A 199 -0.69 -12.82 -15.54
CA VAL A 199 -0.73 -11.49 -14.91
C VAL A 199 -2.12 -10.89 -15.12
N ASN A 200 -2.83 -10.69 -14.03
CA ASN A 200 -4.14 -10.04 -13.99
C ASN A 200 -4.04 -8.70 -13.27
N GLU A 201 -4.96 -7.81 -13.61
CA GLU A 201 -5.08 -6.47 -13.07
C GLU A 201 -6.57 -6.16 -12.87
N HIS A 202 -6.90 -5.58 -11.73
CA HIS A 202 -8.24 -5.13 -11.39
C HIS A 202 -8.16 -3.72 -10.81
N HIS A 203 -9.05 -2.85 -11.26
CA HIS A 203 -9.16 -1.47 -10.80
C HIS A 203 -10.46 -1.28 -10.01
N SER A 204 -10.32 -0.73 -8.81
CA SER A 204 -11.44 -0.36 -7.96
C SER A 204 -11.38 1.13 -7.63
N TYR A 205 -12.52 1.81 -7.74
CA TYR A 205 -12.60 3.25 -7.54
C TYR A 205 -13.27 3.61 -6.22
N THR A 206 -12.61 4.46 -5.44
CA THR A 206 -13.13 4.98 -4.18
C THR A 206 -13.46 6.46 -4.30
N PRO A 207 -14.69 6.90 -3.97
CA PRO A 207 -14.98 8.32 -3.81
C PRO A 207 -14.06 8.95 -2.77
N VAL A 208 -13.87 10.26 -2.86
CA VAL A 208 -13.24 11.06 -1.81
C VAL A 208 -14.28 12.03 -1.26
N GLY A 209 -14.60 11.89 0.03
CA GLY A 209 -15.61 12.69 0.71
C GLY A 209 -17.04 12.20 0.50
N ARG A 210 -18.01 13.11 0.65
CA ARG A 210 -19.43 12.75 0.86
C ARG A 210 -20.33 12.92 -0.37
N TRP A 211 -19.75 13.13 -1.55
CA TRP A 211 -20.50 13.55 -2.73
C TRP A 211 -21.40 12.45 -3.34
N HIS A 212 -21.09 11.17 -3.10
CA HIS A 212 -21.83 10.08 -3.75
C HIS A 212 -23.29 9.98 -3.25
N GLN A 213 -24.22 9.52 -4.08
CA GLN A 213 -25.64 9.41 -3.69
C GLN A 213 -25.99 8.10 -2.98
N GLU A 214 -25.22 7.05 -3.23
CA GLU A 214 -25.37 5.76 -2.54
C GLU A 214 -24.71 5.76 -1.16
N ALA A 215 -25.37 5.17 -0.16
CA ALA A 215 -24.92 5.17 1.22
C ALA A 215 -23.57 4.44 1.42
N LYS A 216 -23.41 3.24 0.85
CA LYS A 216 -22.15 2.46 0.91
C LYS A 216 -20.98 3.25 0.31
N MET A 217 -21.18 3.88 -0.84
CA MET A 217 -20.17 4.68 -1.53
C MET A 217 -19.81 5.97 -0.78
N ARG A 218 -20.79 6.62 -0.12
CA ARG A 218 -20.48 7.77 0.76
C ARG A 218 -19.67 7.37 1.97
N GLU A 219 -20.00 6.25 2.59
CA GLU A 219 -19.27 5.75 3.74
C GLU A 219 -17.82 5.42 3.36
N MET A 220 -17.64 4.72 2.23
CA MET A 220 -16.32 4.50 1.62
C MET A 220 -15.59 5.82 1.37
N GLY A 221 -16.27 6.83 0.82
CA GLY A 221 -15.67 8.13 0.57
C GLY A 221 -15.25 8.89 1.82
N ILE A 222 -15.96 8.70 2.95
CA ILE A 222 -15.56 9.22 4.25
C ILE A 222 -14.28 8.51 4.72
N PHE A 223 -14.18 7.18 4.60
CA PHE A 223 -12.94 6.47 4.95
C PHE A 223 -11.77 6.93 4.09
N THR A 224 -11.94 7.03 2.78
CA THR A 224 -10.91 7.55 1.87
C THR A 224 -10.48 8.96 2.26
N GLN A 225 -11.44 9.86 2.54
CA GLN A 225 -11.14 11.21 3.00
C GLN A 225 -10.25 11.20 4.26
N ASN A 226 -10.61 10.45 5.31
CA ASN A 226 -9.81 10.39 6.55
C ASN A 226 -8.39 9.87 6.28
N ILE A 227 -8.26 8.80 5.49
CA ILE A 227 -6.95 8.21 5.15
C ILE A 227 -6.05 9.24 4.44
N LEU A 228 -6.62 10.03 3.52
CA LEU A 228 -5.88 11.06 2.81
C LEU A 228 -5.56 12.27 3.68
N GLU A 229 -6.50 12.73 4.52
CA GLU A 229 -6.28 13.87 5.42
C GLU A 229 -5.18 13.58 6.44
N GLU A 230 -5.17 12.38 7.01
CA GLU A 230 -4.11 11.94 7.92
C GLU A 230 -2.75 11.86 7.20
N TRP A 231 -2.72 11.31 5.98
CA TRP A 231 -1.48 11.25 5.20
C TRP A 231 -0.96 12.64 4.81
N VAL A 232 -1.84 13.54 4.36
CA VAL A 232 -1.51 14.94 4.05
C VAL A 232 -0.96 15.65 5.27
N THR A 233 -1.59 15.46 6.44
CA THR A 233 -1.14 16.05 7.71
C THR A 233 0.25 15.54 8.11
N ALA A 234 0.46 14.21 8.07
CA ALA A 234 1.73 13.60 8.45
C ALA A 234 2.89 14.06 7.57
N MET A 235 2.63 14.22 6.27
CA MET A 235 3.64 14.70 5.33
C MET A 235 3.89 16.19 5.53
N LEU A 236 2.85 17.04 5.49
CA LEU A 236 2.97 18.51 5.59
C LEU A 236 3.49 18.99 6.95
N GLY A 237 3.47 18.13 7.98
CA GLY A 237 4.19 18.34 9.24
C GLY A 237 5.72 18.35 9.12
N ARG A 238 6.28 18.10 7.93
CA ARG A 238 7.72 18.14 7.62
C ARG A 238 8.01 19.03 6.40
N PRO A 239 7.70 20.34 6.50
CA PRO A 239 7.84 21.27 5.37
C PRO A 239 9.30 21.43 4.92
N ASP A 240 10.26 21.22 5.83
CA ASP A 240 11.70 21.22 5.57
C ASP A 240 12.12 20.14 4.57
N ILE A 241 11.58 18.93 4.71
CA ILE A 241 11.81 17.83 3.75
C ILE A 241 11.19 18.17 2.40
N MET A 242 10.02 18.81 2.38
CA MET A 242 9.33 19.17 1.14
C MET A 242 9.90 20.40 0.44
N GLY A 243 10.82 21.14 1.08
CA GLY A 243 11.38 22.35 0.52
C GLY A 243 10.37 23.49 0.39
N VAL A 244 9.35 23.52 1.26
CA VAL A 244 8.33 24.56 1.33
C VAL A 244 8.36 25.25 2.70
N THR A 245 7.76 26.43 2.78
CA THR A 245 7.53 27.13 4.05
C THR A 245 6.37 26.50 4.84
N GLU A 246 6.30 26.78 6.14
CA GLU A 246 5.16 26.37 6.98
C GLU A 246 3.82 26.96 6.47
N GLU A 247 3.85 28.20 5.95
CA GLU A 247 2.69 28.87 5.38
C GLU A 247 2.19 28.16 4.11
N GLU A 248 3.09 27.87 3.16
CA GLU A 248 2.76 27.13 1.93
C GLU A 248 2.22 25.72 2.25
N ALA A 249 2.82 25.03 3.23
CA ALA A 249 2.33 23.73 3.67
C ALA A 249 0.92 23.83 4.26
N TYR A 250 0.68 24.81 5.13
CA TYR A 250 -0.65 25.05 5.72
C TYR A 250 -1.71 25.37 4.65
N GLU A 251 -1.41 26.27 3.71
CA GLU A 251 -2.33 26.65 2.63
C GLU A 251 -2.67 25.47 1.70
N LEU A 252 -1.68 24.64 1.38
CA LEU A 252 -1.90 23.44 0.57
C LEU A 252 -2.79 22.44 1.30
N GLY A 253 -2.49 22.13 2.57
CA GLY A 253 -3.30 21.23 3.39
C GLY A 253 -4.75 21.73 3.51
N HIS A 254 -4.93 23.03 3.79
CA HIS A 254 -6.25 23.65 3.85
C HIS A 254 -7.02 23.50 2.52
N SER A 255 -6.36 23.78 1.40
CA SER A 255 -6.96 23.66 0.06
C SER A 255 -7.39 22.22 -0.24
N VAL A 256 -6.61 21.21 0.17
CA VAL A 256 -6.99 19.80 0.01
C VAL A 256 -8.24 19.47 0.82
N PHE A 257 -8.31 19.92 2.08
CA PHE A 257 -9.44 19.57 2.96
C PHE A 257 -10.71 20.30 2.52
N GLU A 258 -10.62 21.54 2.03
CA GLU A 258 -11.75 22.24 1.44
C GLU A 258 -12.33 21.48 0.23
N THR A 259 -11.49 20.94 -0.65
CA THR A 259 -11.99 20.21 -1.83
C THR A 259 -12.63 18.87 -1.44
N PHE A 260 -12.12 18.15 -0.45
CA PHE A 260 -12.74 16.92 0.05
C PHE A 260 -14.13 17.15 0.68
N ASN A 261 -14.33 18.31 1.32
CA ASN A 261 -15.61 18.69 1.90
C ASN A 261 -16.60 19.29 0.88
N ASN A 262 -16.15 19.60 -0.34
CA ASN A 262 -16.99 20.17 -1.38
C ASN A 262 -17.71 19.08 -2.18
N THR A 263 -19.00 18.89 -1.91
CA THR A 263 -19.82 17.87 -2.59
C THR A 263 -20.11 18.15 -4.07
N ARG A 264 -19.64 19.27 -4.63
CA ARG A 264 -19.68 19.54 -6.08
C ARG A 264 -18.45 18.99 -6.82
N ILE A 265 -17.45 18.52 -6.08
CA ILE A 265 -16.25 17.87 -6.63
C ILE A 265 -16.45 16.36 -6.48
N HIS A 266 -16.60 15.66 -7.59
CA HIS A 266 -16.83 14.22 -7.63
C HIS A 266 -15.51 13.44 -7.70
N ALA A 267 -14.60 13.81 -6.79
CA ALA A 267 -13.25 13.25 -6.69
C ALA A 267 -13.30 11.76 -6.33
N GLN A 268 -12.41 10.99 -6.95
CA GLN A 268 -12.23 9.56 -6.71
C GLN A 268 -10.75 9.18 -6.87
N LEU A 269 -10.36 8.10 -6.18
CA LEU A 269 -9.05 7.45 -6.25
C LEU A 269 -9.19 6.07 -6.87
N ASP A 270 -8.14 5.67 -7.58
CA ASP A 270 -7.98 4.35 -8.17
C ASP A 270 -7.11 3.46 -7.28
N TRP A 271 -7.55 2.23 -7.08
CA TRP A 271 -6.82 1.15 -6.42
C TRP A 271 -6.55 0.07 -7.46
N ILE A 272 -5.29 -0.28 -7.61
CA ILE A 272 -4.84 -1.33 -8.52
C ILE A 272 -4.50 -2.59 -7.74
N ASP A 273 -5.23 -3.66 -8.05
CA ASP A 273 -4.96 -5.00 -7.53
C ASP A 273 -4.39 -5.85 -8.67
N CYS A 274 -3.16 -6.31 -8.52
CA CYS A 274 -2.49 -7.18 -9.47
C CYS A 274 -2.18 -8.52 -8.83
N TRP A 275 -2.44 -9.62 -9.54
CA TRP A 275 -1.94 -10.93 -9.16
C TRP A 275 -1.35 -11.66 -10.35
N ALA A 276 -0.27 -12.39 -10.10
CA ALA A 276 0.47 -13.08 -11.13
C ALA A 276 1.09 -14.38 -10.62
N GLN A 277 1.28 -15.33 -11.52
CA GLN A 277 1.73 -16.68 -11.19
C GLN A 277 3.18 -16.88 -11.59
N LYS A 278 3.97 -17.51 -10.71
CA LYS A 278 5.26 -18.06 -11.10
C LYS A 278 5.04 -19.27 -12.03
N PRO A 279 5.75 -19.39 -13.17
CA PRO A 279 5.66 -20.57 -14.03
C PRO A 279 5.92 -21.89 -13.28
N LEU A 280 5.34 -22.99 -13.76
CA LEU A 280 5.58 -24.33 -13.21
C LEU A 280 7.00 -24.86 -13.50
N SER A 281 7.66 -24.30 -14.52
CA SER A 281 8.98 -24.70 -15.01
C SER A 281 9.74 -23.51 -15.59
#